data_AF-A0A918P045-F1
#
_entry.id   AF-A0A918P045-F1
#
_cell.length_a   1.000
_cell.length_b   1.000
_cell.length_c   1.000
_cell.angle_alpha   90.00
_cell.angle_beta   90.00
_cell.angle_gamma   90.00
#
_symmetry.space_group_name_H-M   'P 1'
#
loop_
_entity.id
_entity.type
_entity.pdbx_description
1 polymer ?
#
loop_
_entity_poly.entity_id
_entity_poly.type
_entity_poly.pdbx_seq_one_letter_code
_entity_poly.pdbx_strand_id
1 'polypeptide(L)'
;MGSKAPLPERAAEPKRTAMLTAMMRHLEAKAIDEALNLFQVLMATRLLSTVKRKTEKERLSTLPRLERASHTLARAAKVLLQELVEEHGADLEVAALWAALEGVAPRAAVVSLVPKDEVEGSAEVAIRVALATRYATVRPSLSLLGESKALDAASAGKLVLAGVRGLPALARRKVGIKPLLPREVDDKLVPPTWRKAVYASPDLPQGAVNRDAYVVCALEQLYRTLNNRDVFVSSSHRWSNPRARLLEGPEWESVREDVLAARRLNVPVEEHLAELVRGLEAGWKQLTERLEEAGPTAKVSTEVQDEGRVKLHVDKLGALGEPKSPTWLRGQGYASGPPPAATEEGSRSRRHGPGEHGSFGLSPGSAGA
;
A
#
# COMPACT_ATOMS: atom_id res chain seq x y z
N MET A 1 1.84 21.95 27.57
CA MET A 1 1.85 23.43 27.47
C MET A 1 2.13 23.97 28.86
N GLY A 2 3.31 24.56 29.06
CA GLY A 2 3.84 24.91 30.37
C GLY A 2 3.09 26.05 31.06
N SER A 3 3.04 25.96 32.39
CA SER A 3 2.35 26.79 33.39
C SER A 3 2.77 28.27 33.48
N LYS A 4 3.20 28.92 32.39
CA LYS A 4 3.67 30.33 32.41
C LYS A 4 3.11 31.22 31.29
N ALA A 5 1.91 30.93 30.79
CA ALA A 5 1.18 31.92 30.00
C ALA A 5 0.43 32.87 30.96
N PRO A 6 0.67 34.19 30.95
CA PRO A 6 -0.15 35.11 31.73
C PRO A 6 -1.60 34.95 31.30
N LEU A 7 -2.51 34.81 32.28
CA LEU A 7 -3.94 34.69 32.05
C LEU A 7 -4.39 35.85 31.14
N PRO A 8 -5.07 35.57 30.00
CA PRO A 8 -5.46 36.61 29.03
C PRO A 8 -6.36 37.69 29.66
N GLU A 9 -7.03 37.38 30.77
CA GLU A 9 -7.81 38.33 31.58
C GLU A 9 -6.99 39.48 32.18
N ARG A 10 -5.67 39.29 32.37
CA ARG A 10 -4.78 40.29 32.95
C ARG A 10 -4.13 41.20 31.91
N ALA A 11 -4.33 40.94 30.62
CA ALA A 11 -3.81 41.79 29.55
C ALA A 11 -4.76 42.96 29.28
N ALA A 12 -4.22 44.17 29.12
CA ALA A 12 -4.97 45.32 28.65
C ALA A 12 -5.18 45.25 27.12
N GLU A 13 -6.20 45.93 26.60
CA GLU A 13 -6.36 46.10 25.15
C GLU A 13 -5.22 46.96 24.56
N PRO A 14 -4.72 46.67 23.34
CA PRO A 14 -5.17 45.66 22.37
C PRO A 14 -4.52 44.27 22.52
N LYS A 15 -3.66 44.08 23.54
CA LYS A 15 -2.89 42.83 23.73
C LYS A 15 -3.79 41.64 24.05
N ARG A 16 -4.85 41.87 24.83
CA ARG A 16 -5.85 40.82 25.14
C ARG A 16 -6.54 40.31 23.89
N THR A 17 -7.05 41.19 23.03
CA THR A 17 -7.63 40.80 21.74
C THR A 17 -6.63 40.03 20.89
N ALA A 18 -5.40 40.53 20.75
CA ALA A 18 -4.36 39.83 19.99
C ALA A 18 -4.05 38.42 20.52
N MET A 19 -3.95 38.26 21.85
CA MET A 19 -3.75 36.96 22.50
C MET A 19 -4.91 36.01 22.27
N LEU A 20 -6.16 36.48 22.40
CA LEU A 20 -7.35 35.66 22.17
C LEU A 20 -7.46 35.21 20.71
N THR A 21 -7.22 36.11 19.75
CA THR A 21 -7.21 35.78 18.32
C THR A 21 -6.11 34.77 17.99
N ALA A 22 -4.90 34.94 18.55
CA ALA A 22 -3.80 33.99 18.36
C ALA A 22 -4.15 32.61 18.94
N MET A 23 -4.74 32.56 20.14
CA MET A 23 -5.17 31.32 20.77
C MET A 23 -6.27 30.62 19.96
N MET A 24 -7.27 31.36 19.49
CA MET A 24 -8.34 30.81 18.64
C MET A 24 -7.77 30.19 17.36
N ARG A 25 -6.88 30.91 16.65
CA ARG A 25 -6.21 30.37 15.45
C ARG A 25 -5.38 29.13 15.73
N HIS A 26 -4.67 29.09 16.85
CA HIS A 26 -3.89 27.92 17.24
C HIS A 26 -4.78 26.71 17.57
N LEU A 27 -5.87 26.93 18.31
CA LEU A 27 -6.82 25.86 18.64
C LEU A 27 -7.54 25.35 17.39
N GLU A 28 -7.91 26.22 16.47
CA GLU A 28 -8.47 25.85 15.17
C GLU A 28 -7.50 24.97 14.37
N ALA A 29 -6.26 25.42 14.21
CA ALA A 29 -5.20 24.66 13.52
C ALA A 29 -5.00 23.27 14.15
N LYS A 30 -4.98 23.20 15.48
CA LYS A 30 -4.82 21.96 16.24
C LYS A 30 -6.03 21.02 16.10
N ALA A 31 -7.24 21.56 16.11
CA ALA A 31 -8.47 20.78 15.93
C ALA A 31 -8.52 20.17 14.52
N ILE A 32 -8.14 20.94 13.50
CA ILE A 32 -8.03 20.46 12.12
C ILE A 32 -6.97 19.36 12.01
N ASP A 33 -5.79 19.58 12.61
CA ASP A 33 -4.71 18.60 12.61
C ASP A 33 -5.18 17.26 13.20
N GLU A 34 -5.88 17.31 14.33
CA GLU A 34 -6.37 16.10 15.00
C GLU A 34 -7.49 15.41 14.22
N ALA A 35 -8.39 16.17 13.61
CA ALA A 35 -9.44 15.61 12.74
C ALA A 35 -8.83 14.88 11.53
N LEU A 36 -7.82 15.48 10.88
CA LEU A 36 -7.12 14.86 9.76
C LEU A 36 -6.26 13.67 10.21
N ASN A 37 -5.64 13.72 11.38
CA ASN A 37 -4.92 12.58 11.96
C ASN A 37 -5.87 11.40 12.20
N LEU A 38 -7.04 11.65 12.77
CA LEU A 38 -8.06 10.62 12.98
C LEU A 38 -8.53 10.03 11.64
N PHE A 39 -8.74 10.87 10.63
CA PHE A 39 -9.03 10.40 9.27
C PHE A 39 -7.91 9.50 8.73
N GLN A 40 -6.64 9.88 8.89
CA GLN A 40 -5.51 9.06 8.46
C GLN A 40 -5.50 7.69 9.13
N VAL A 41 -5.68 7.66 10.46
CA VAL A 41 -5.71 6.43 11.24
C VAL A 41 -6.89 5.57 10.79
N LEU A 42 -8.07 6.15 10.59
CA LEU A 42 -9.24 5.43 10.08
C LEU A 42 -8.95 4.79 8.71
N MET A 43 -8.40 5.55 7.76
CA MET A 43 -8.07 5.04 6.43
C MET A 43 -7.02 3.93 6.49
N ALA A 44 -5.91 4.16 7.18
CA ALA A 44 -4.79 3.22 7.22
C ALA A 44 -5.11 1.95 8.01
N THR A 45 -5.69 2.10 9.20
CA THR A 45 -5.84 0.99 10.16
C THR A 45 -7.20 0.31 10.11
N ARG A 46 -8.30 1.06 9.96
CA ARG A 46 -9.65 0.48 10.04
C ARG A 46 -10.19 0.02 8.70
N LEU A 47 -9.68 0.57 7.58
CA LEU A 47 -10.10 0.21 6.23
C LEU A 47 -9.03 -0.57 5.48
N LEU A 48 -7.89 0.07 5.18
CA LEU A 48 -6.92 -0.51 4.26
C LEU A 48 -6.24 -1.75 4.85
N SER A 49 -5.71 -1.68 6.07
CA SER A 49 -4.99 -2.82 6.65
C SER A 49 -5.91 -3.98 7.07
N THR A 50 -7.09 -3.69 7.60
CA THR A 50 -8.07 -4.73 7.99
C THR A 50 -8.59 -5.49 6.79
N VAL A 51 -8.94 -4.79 5.71
CA VAL A 51 -9.41 -5.44 4.48
C VAL A 51 -8.28 -6.23 3.85
N LYS A 52 -7.08 -5.65 3.70
CA LYS A 52 -5.91 -6.38 3.16
C LYS A 52 -5.63 -7.68 3.92
N ARG A 53 -5.59 -7.64 5.26
CA ARG A 53 -5.36 -8.83 6.09
C ARG A 53 -6.47 -9.87 5.93
N LYS A 54 -7.73 -9.44 5.86
CA LYS A 54 -8.86 -10.35 5.68
C LYS A 54 -8.83 -11.02 4.31
N THR A 55 -8.64 -10.24 3.23
CA THR A 55 -8.55 -10.78 1.87
C THR A 55 -7.32 -11.66 1.68
N GLU A 56 -6.20 -11.32 2.31
CA GLU A 56 -5.00 -12.15 2.29
C GLU A 56 -5.23 -13.45 3.04
N LYS A 57 -5.87 -13.42 4.23
CA LYS A 57 -6.25 -14.64 4.95
C LYS A 57 -7.22 -15.52 4.14
N GLU A 58 -8.21 -14.93 3.49
CA GLU A 58 -9.14 -15.65 2.61
C GLU A 58 -8.39 -16.27 1.42
N ARG A 59 -7.48 -15.53 0.79
CA ARG A 59 -6.62 -16.05 -0.28
C ARG A 59 -5.70 -17.17 0.21
N LEU A 60 -5.12 -17.06 1.40
CA LEU A 60 -4.32 -18.12 1.99
C LEU A 60 -5.17 -19.36 2.28
N SER A 61 -6.45 -19.18 2.65
CA SER A 61 -7.36 -20.30 2.87
C SER A 61 -7.78 -21.02 1.59
N THR A 62 -7.66 -20.39 0.41
CA THR A 62 -7.90 -21.04 -0.88
C THR A 62 -6.68 -21.80 -1.42
N LEU A 63 -5.49 -21.63 -0.82
CA LEU A 63 -4.27 -22.33 -1.25
C LEU A 63 -4.43 -23.85 -1.31
N PRO A 64 -5.00 -24.55 -0.30
CA PRO A 64 -5.14 -26.01 -0.38
C PRO A 64 -6.05 -26.47 -1.53
N ARG A 65 -7.03 -25.63 -1.92
CA ARG A 65 -7.87 -25.91 -3.09
C ARG A 65 -7.09 -25.72 -4.38
N LEU A 66 -6.26 -24.68 -4.47
CA LEU A 66 -5.37 -24.44 -5.61
C LEU A 66 -4.32 -25.55 -5.76
N GLU A 67 -3.76 -26.05 -4.65
CA GLU A 67 -2.84 -27.20 -4.65
C GLU A 67 -3.52 -28.48 -5.16
N ARG A 68 -4.78 -28.73 -4.76
CA ARG A 68 -5.55 -29.87 -5.31
C ARG A 68 -5.81 -29.68 -6.80
N ALA A 69 -6.16 -28.46 -7.23
CA ALA A 69 -6.39 -28.15 -8.63
C ALA A 69 -5.12 -28.35 -9.47
N SER A 70 -3.97 -27.86 -8.99
CA SER A 70 -2.68 -28.00 -9.66
C SER A 70 -2.22 -29.45 -9.73
N HIS A 71 -2.37 -30.23 -8.65
CA HIS A 71 -2.08 -31.66 -8.67
C HIS A 71 -2.98 -32.43 -9.65
N THR A 72 -4.26 -32.08 -9.71
CA THR A 72 -5.21 -32.71 -10.64
C THR A 72 -4.84 -32.39 -12.09
N LEU A 73 -4.51 -31.12 -12.38
CA LEU A 73 -4.04 -30.69 -13.70
C LEU A 73 -2.71 -31.35 -14.08
N ALA A 74 -1.75 -31.43 -13.15
CA ALA A 74 -0.46 -32.07 -13.41
C ALA A 74 -0.62 -33.57 -13.73
N ARG A 75 -1.54 -34.27 -13.05
CA ARG A 75 -1.86 -35.67 -13.36
C ARG A 75 -2.53 -35.81 -14.73
N ALA A 76 -3.49 -34.94 -15.05
CA ALA A 76 -4.15 -34.94 -16.35
C ALA A 76 -3.16 -34.63 -17.50
N ALA A 77 -2.29 -33.64 -17.30
CA ALA A 77 -1.24 -33.28 -18.26
C ALA A 77 -0.21 -34.40 -18.43
N LYS A 78 0.15 -35.11 -17.35
CA LYS A 78 1.05 -36.27 -17.43
C LYS A 78 0.47 -37.39 -18.29
N VAL A 79 -0.80 -37.75 -18.09
CA VAL A 79 -1.48 -38.75 -18.92
C VAL A 79 -1.50 -38.30 -20.38
N LEU A 80 -1.90 -37.06 -20.63
CA LEU A 80 -1.90 -36.50 -21.99
C LEU A 80 -0.52 -36.53 -22.66
N LEU A 81 0.55 -36.18 -21.92
CA LEU A 81 1.93 -36.22 -22.44
C LEU A 81 2.44 -37.66 -22.64
N GLN A 82 2.02 -38.62 -21.81
CA GLN A 82 2.41 -40.03 -21.98
C GLN A 82 1.77 -40.63 -23.23
N GLU A 83 0.46 -40.42 -23.44
CA GLU A 83 -0.24 -40.87 -24.65
C GLU A 83 0.36 -40.21 -25.91
N LEU A 84 0.70 -38.91 -25.85
CA LEU A 84 1.33 -38.19 -26.97
C LEU A 84 2.78 -38.59 -27.28
N VAL A 85 3.51 -39.16 -26.32
CA VAL A 85 4.93 -39.55 -26.46
C VAL A 85 5.08 -41.05 -26.77
N GLU A 86 4.18 -41.90 -26.26
CA GLU A 86 4.20 -43.34 -26.52
C GLU A 86 3.54 -43.70 -27.88
N GLU A 87 2.47 -43.01 -28.30
CA GLU A 87 1.91 -43.15 -29.64
C GLU A 87 2.63 -42.22 -30.63
N HIS A 88 3.62 -42.77 -31.33
CA HIS A 88 4.28 -42.09 -32.45
C HIS A 88 3.27 -41.78 -33.58
N GLY A 89 2.78 -40.54 -33.62
CA GLY A 89 2.53 -39.82 -34.87
C GLY A 89 1.36 -40.20 -35.78
N ALA A 90 0.47 -41.14 -35.45
CA ALA A 90 -0.74 -41.35 -36.27
C ALA A 90 -1.86 -42.06 -35.48
N ASP A 91 -3.06 -41.45 -35.53
CA ASP A 91 -4.33 -41.91 -34.94
C ASP A 91 -4.40 -42.00 -33.41
N LEU A 92 -4.20 -40.86 -32.75
CA LEU A 92 -4.66 -40.68 -31.38
C LEU A 92 -6.20 -40.76 -31.36
N GLU A 93 -6.76 -41.89 -30.92
CA GLU A 93 -8.21 -42.03 -30.82
C GLU A 93 -8.72 -41.10 -29.72
N VAL A 94 -9.29 -39.95 -30.13
CA VAL A 94 -9.75 -38.88 -29.23
C VAL A 94 -10.68 -39.41 -28.13
N ALA A 95 -11.49 -40.43 -28.44
CA ALA A 95 -12.37 -41.08 -27.48
C ALA A 95 -11.60 -41.84 -26.36
N ALA A 96 -10.51 -42.54 -26.71
CA ALA A 96 -9.67 -43.25 -25.77
C ALA A 96 -8.87 -42.29 -24.87
N LEU A 97 -8.33 -41.21 -25.46
CA LEU A 97 -7.67 -40.14 -24.70
C LEU A 97 -8.63 -39.51 -23.67
N TRP A 98 -9.88 -39.22 -24.08
CA TRP A 98 -10.88 -38.67 -23.17
C TRP A 98 -11.30 -39.65 -22.08
N ALA A 99 -11.38 -40.96 -22.36
CA ALA A 99 -11.65 -41.98 -21.36
C ALA A 99 -10.51 -42.08 -20.33
N ALA A 100 -9.25 -42.00 -20.78
CA ALA A 100 -8.08 -41.97 -19.90
C ALA A 100 -8.06 -40.73 -18.98
N LEU A 101 -8.44 -39.56 -19.53
CA LEU A 101 -8.57 -38.30 -18.77
C LEU A 101 -9.72 -38.33 -17.75
N GLU A 102 -10.89 -38.88 -18.11
CA GLU A 102 -12.02 -39.08 -17.17
C GLU A 102 -11.63 -39.99 -15.99
N GLY A 103 -10.71 -40.95 -16.20
CA GLY A 103 -10.14 -41.77 -15.13
C GLY A 103 -9.27 -41.01 -14.12
N VAL A 104 -8.70 -39.86 -14.51
CA VAL A 104 -7.92 -38.99 -13.60
C VAL A 104 -8.83 -38.06 -12.82
N ALA A 105 -9.76 -37.41 -13.50
CA ALA A 105 -10.81 -36.60 -12.88
C ALA A 105 -11.96 -36.39 -13.88
N PRO A 106 -13.22 -36.44 -13.44
CA PRO A 106 -14.34 -36.18 -14.32
C PRO A 106 -14.30 -34.74 -14.82
N ARG A 107 -14.73 -34.49 -16.07
CA ARG A 107 -14.70 -33.14 -16.68
C ARG A 107 -15.33 -32.06 -15.81
N ALA A 108 -16.45 -32.37 -15.18
CA ALA A 108 -17.14 -31.44 -14.28
C ALA A 108 -16.27 -31.02 -13.09
N ALA A 109 -15.46 -31.94 -12.55
CA ALA A 109 -14.53 -31.64 -11.47
C ALA A 109 -13.39 -30.74 -11.96
N VAL A 110 -12.78 -31.04 -13.12
CA VAL A 110 -11.71 -30.21 -13.69
C VAL A 110 -12.22 -28.79 -14.00
N VAL A 111 -13.39 -28.65 -14.61
CA VAL A 111 -14.00 -27.34 -14.92
C VAL A 111 -14.35 -26.56 -13.64
N SER A 112 -14.74 -27.24 -12.55
CA SER A 112 -15.00 -26.60 -11.26
C SER A 112 -13.74 -26.15 -10.51
N LEU A 113 -12.58 -26.67 -10.90
CA LEU A 113 -11.28 -26.36 -10.32
C LEU A 113 -10.60 -25.17 -11.01
N VAL A 114 -10.94 -24.88 -12.27
CA VAL A 114 -10.46 -23.69 -12.98
C VAL A 114 -11.11 -22.44 -12.38
N PRO A 115 -10.34 -21.50 -11.81
CA PRO A 115 -10.86 -20.21 -11.39
C PRO A 115 -11.41 -19.48 -12.63
N LYS A 116 -12.71 -19.18 -12.65
CA LYS A 116 -13.36 -18.51 -13.81
C LYS A 116 -12.88 -17.07 -14.03
N ASP A 117 -12.21 -16.46 -13.06
CA ASP A 117 -11.93 -15.03 -13.00
C ASP A 117 -10.43 -14.69 -12.76
N GLU A 118 -9.49 -15.52 -13.23
CA GLU A 118 -8.07 -15.15 -13.23
C GLU A 118 -7.77 -14.16 -14.36
N VAL A 119 -8.21 -12.92 -14.16
CA VAL A 119 -7.68 -11.76 -14.86
C VAL A 119 -6.54 -11.19 -14.02
N GLU A 120 -5.46 -10.76 -14.66
CA GLU A 120 -4.35 -10.05 -14.02
C GLU A 120 -4.89 -8.93 -13.10
N GLY A 121 -4.38 -8.88 -11.86
CA GLY A 121 -4.87 -7.95 -10.83
C GLY A 121 -6.12 -8.40 -10.03
N SER A 122 -6.60 -9.64 -10.20
CA SER A 122 -7.76 -10.20 -9.45
C SER A 122 -7.68 -9.98 -7.93
N ALA A 123 -6.50 -10.14 -7.32
CA ALA A 123 -6.32 -9.91 -5.88
C ALA A 123 -6.50 -8.43 -5.48
N GLU A 124 -6.00 -7.48 -6.28
CA GLU A 124 -6.18 -6.05 -6.00
C GLU A 124 -7.63 -5.64 -6.18
N VAL A 125 -8.29 -6.17 -7.20
CA VAL A 125 -9.71 -5.96 -7.46
C VAL A 125 -10.55 -6.51 -6.31
N ALA A 126 -10.25 -7.71 -5.82
CA ALA A 126 -10.90 -8.30 -4.66
C ALA A 126 -10.75 -7.43 -3.40
N ILE A 127 -9.57 -6.83 -3.18
CA ILE A 127 -9.36 -5.85 -2.11
C ILE A 127 -10.27 -4.63 -2.29
N ARG A 128 -10.42 -4.09 -3.50
CA ARG A 128 -11.26 -2.91 -3.76
C ARG A 128 -12.75 -3.20 -3.60
N VAL A 129 -13.20 -4.35 -4.07
CA VAL A 129 -14.56 -4.84 -3.85
C VAL A 129 -14.81 -5.01 -2.35
N ALA A 130 -13.89 -5.63 -1.61
CA ALA A 130 -14.02 -5.79 -0.17
C ALA A 130 -13.98 -4.45 0.59
N LEU A 131 -13.21 -3.46 0.12
CA LEU A 131 -13.20 -2.11 0.69
C LEU A 131 -14.54 -1.39 0.53
N ALA A 132 -15.24 -1.59 -0.59
CA ALA A 132 -16.56 -0.99 -0.83
C ALA A 132 -17.57 -1.39 0.27
N THR A 133 -17.48 -2.62 0.80
CA THR A 133 -18.35 -3.09 1.89
C THR A 133 -18.18 -2.32 3.20
N ARG A 134 -17.09 -1.55 3.35
CA ARG A 134 -16.80 -0.73 4.53
C ARG A 134 -17.32 0.70 4.42
N TYR A 135 -18.15 1.00 3.42
CA TYR A 135 -18.76 2.32 3.24
C TYR A 135 -19.45 2.84 4.52
N ALA A 136 -20.13 1.99 5.28
CA ALA A 136 -20.79 2.39 6.52
C ALA A 136 -19.82 2.99 7.56
N THR A 137 -18.55 2.56 7.57
CA THR A 137 -17.52 3.08 8.48
C THR A 137 -17.08 4.50 8.11
N VAL A 138 -17.06 4.84 6.81
CA VAL A 138 -16.65 6.17 6.33
C VAL A 138 -17.80 7.14 6.17
N ARG A 139 -19.03 6.65 6.06
CA ARG A 139 -20.22 7.48 5.83
C ARG A 139 -20.33 8.70 6.77
N PRO A 140 -20.04 8.61 8.09
CA PRO A 140 -20.15 9.76 8.98
C PRO A 140 -19.15 10.89 8.69
N SER A 141 -17.98 10.60 8.10
CA SER A 141 -16.96 11.62 7.81
C SER A 141 -17.19 12.34 6.49
N LEU A 142 -18.11 11.85 5.63
CA LEU A 142 -18.31 12.41 4.29
C LEU A 142 -18.79 13.86 4.31
N SER A 143 -19.75 14.20 5.17
CA SER A 143 -20.22 15.59 5.31
C SER A 143 -19.12 16.50 5.86
N LEU A 144 -18.40 16.05 6.89
CA LEU A 144 -17.30 16.82 7.50
C LEU A 144 -16.19 17.13 6.47
N LEU A 145 -15.81 16.16 5.64
CA LEU A 145 -14.78 16.34 4.63
C LEU A 145 -15.29 17.11 3.41
N GLY A 146 -16.48 16.80 2.91
CA GLY A 146 -17.01 17.40 1.69
C GLY A 146 -17.52 18.82 1.85
N GLU A 147 -18.01 19.20 3.03
CA GLU A 147 -18.57 20.53 3.30
C GLU A 147 -17.54 21.50 3.93
N SER A 148 -16.38 20.98 4.34
CA SER A 148 -15.31 21.81 4.90
C SER A 148 -14.73 22.77 3.86
N LYS A 149 -14.78 24.07 4.18
CA LYS A 149 -14.11 25.12 3.40
C LYS A 149 -12.61 25.23 3.69
N ALA A 150 -12.13 24.50 4.69
CA ALA A 150 -10.72 24.55 5.09
C ALA A 150 -9.81 23.78 4.11
N LEU A 151 -10.38 22.81 3.38
CA LEU A 151 -9.65 22.03 2.38
C LEU A 151 -9.46 22.81 1.08
N ASP A 152 -8.21 22.87 0.65
CA ASP A 152 -7.77 23.44 -0.62
C ASP A 152 -6.79 22.49 -1.31
N ALA A 153 -6.49 22.73 -2.59
CA ALA A 153 -5.70 21.82 -3.39
C ALA A 153 -4.76 22.53 -4.38
N ALA A 154 -3.57 21.96 -4.51
CA ALA A 154 -2.66 22.24 -5.62
C ALA A 154 -3.25 21.71 -6.93
N SER A 155 -2.64 22.08 -8.08
CA SER A 155 -3.11 21.68 -9.42
C SER A 155 -3.41 20.18 -9.53
N ALA A 156 -2.53 19.32 -9.00
CA ALA A 156 -2.70 17.87 -9.01
C ALA A 156 -3.84 17.36 -8.12
N GLY A 157 -4.18 18.06 -7.04
CA GLY A 157 -5.22 17.66 -6.07
C GLY A 157 -6.62 18.20 -6.36
N LYS A 158 -6.77 19.16 -7.28
CA LYS A 158 -8.05 19.83 -7.56
C LYS A 158 -9.16 18.86 -7.94
N LEU A 159 -8.84 17.86 -8.76
CA LEU A 159 -9.79 16.85 -9.22
C LEU A 159 -10.30 16.00 -8.04
N VAL A 160 -9.38 15.57 -7.17
CA VAL A 160 -9.72 14.81 -5.96
C VAL A 160 -10.58 15.64 -5.01
N LEU A 161 -10.22 16.90 -4.77
CA LEU A 161 -10.99 17.79 -3.91
C LEU A 161 -12.41 18.04 -4.44
N ALA A 162 -12.57 18.22 -5.75
CA ALA A 162 -13.89 18.35 -6.37
C ALA A 162 -14.73 17.09 -6.16
N GLY A 163 -14.14 15.90 -6.35
CA GLY A 163 -14.79 14.62 -6.06
C GLY A 163 -15.22 14.49 -4.60
N VAL A 164 -14.36 14.89 -3.66
CA VAL A 164 -14.63 14.86 -2.21
C VAL A 164 -15.80 15.79 -1.84
N ARG A 165 -15.85 16.99 -2.42
CA ARG A 165 -16.95 17.94 -2.21
C ARG A 165 -18.30 17.41 -2.71
N GLY A 166 -18.30 16.47 -3.66
CA GLY A 166 -19.51 15.79 -4.15
C GLY A 166 -20.01 14.64 -3.27
N LEU A 167 -19.17 14.09 -2.36
CA LEU A 167 -19.51 12.92 -1.55
C LEU A 167 -20.73 13.08 -0.63
N PRO A 168 -21.00 14.25 0.00
CA PRO A 168 -22.18 14.44 0.83
C PRO A 168 -23.49 14.23 0.05
N ALA A 169 -23.53 14.63 -1.23
CA ALA A 169 -24.70 14.41 -2.08
C ALA A 169 -24.91 12.92 -2.39
N LEU A 170 -23.83 12.18 -2.63
CA LEU A 170 -23.87 10.72 -2.82
C LEU A 170 -24.32 10.00 -1.55
N ALA A 171 -23.91 10.48 -0.37
CA ALA A 171 -24.28 9.88 0.91
C ALA A 171 -25.78 9.99 1.22
N ARG A 172 -26.42 11.07 0.76
CA ARG A 172 -27.87 11.34 0.89
C ARG A 172 -28.70 10.64 -0.20
N ARG A 173 -28.06 10.15 -1.27
CA ARG A 173 -28.71 9.51 -2.41
C ARG A 173 -29.31 8.16 -2.04
N LYS A 174 -30.55 7.92 -2.47
CA LYS A 174 -31.23 6.62 -2.37
C LYS A 174 -30.96 5.78 -3.62
N VAL A 175 -29.89 4.99 -3.59
CA VAL A 175 -29.40 4.21 -4.75
C VAL A 175 -30.43 3.20 -5.26
N GLY A 176 -31.25 2.62 -4.37
CA GLY A 176 -32.32 1.69 -4.75
C GLY A 176 -33.49 2.34 -5.52
N ILE A 177 -33.59 3.67 -5.53
CA ILE A 177 -34.61 4.41 -6.30
C ILE A 177 -33.97 5.05 -7.54
N LYS A 178 -32.80 5.67 -7.36
CA LYS A 178 -32.04 6.30 -8.44
C LYS A 178 -30.63 5.69 -8.45
N PRO A 179 -30.32 4.74 -9.38
CA PRO A 179 -28.98 4.18 -9.51
C PRO A 179 -28.00 5.24 -10.00
N LEU A 180 -26.73 5.15 -9.57
CA LEU A 180 -25.69 6.11 -9.96
C LEU A 180 -25.22 5.76 -11.36
N LEU A 181 -25.16 6.74 -12.25
CA LEU A 181 -24.76 6.51 -13.64
C LEU A 181 -23.30 6.99 -13.87
N PRO A 182 -22.56 6.38 -14.82
CA PRO A 182 -21.17 6.76 -15.11
C PRO A 182 -21.00 8.24 -15.45
N ARG A 183 -21.99 8.85 -16.11
CA ARG A 183 -22.02 10.29 -16.42
C ARG A 183 -22.13 11.21 -15.21
N GLU A 184 -22.53 10.69 -14.06
CA GLU A 184 -22.70 11.45 -12.81
C GLU A 184 -21.44 11.39 -11.92
N VAL A 185 -20.39 10.69 -12.36
CA VAL A 185 -19.10 10.56 -11.67
C VAL A 185 -17.95 10.91 -12.60
N ASP A 186 -16.86 11.39 -12.01
CA ASP A 186 -15.66 11.73 -12.76
C ASP A 186 -14.81 10.45 -12.94
N ASP A 187 -14.77 9.90 -14.15
CA ASP A 187 -13.95 8.70 -14.47
C ASP A 187 -12.46 8.95 -14.22
N LYS A 188 -11.98 10.20 -14.35
CA LYS A 188 -10.57 10.53 -14.10
C LYS A 188 -10.19 10.38 -12.62
N LEU A 189 -11.17 10.41 -11.72
CA LEU A 189 -10.94 10.16 -10.29
C LEU A 189 -10.75 8.67 -9.99
N VAL A 190 -11.14 7.77 -10.90
CA VAL A 190 -11.16 6.31 -10.70
C VAL A 190 -9.90 5.69 -11.33
N PRO A 191 -8.90 5.27 -10.54
CA PRO A 191 -7.73 4.60 -11.08
C PRO A 191 -8.08 3.23 -11.67
N PRO A 192 -7.23 2.66 -12.54
CA PRO A 192 -7.47 1.36 -13.17
C PRO A 192 -7.81 0.24 -12.17
N THR A 193 -7.15 0.23 -11.01
CA THR A 193 -7.36 -0.77 -9.95
C THR A 193 -8.75 -0.72 -9.31
N TRP A 194 -9.46 0.40 -9.42
CA TRP A 194 -10.81 0.59 -8.90
C TRP A 194 -11.90 0.38 -9.96
N ARG A 195 -11.57 0.43 -11.26
CA ARG A 195 -12.57 0.40 -12.34
C ARG A 195 -13.53 -0.79 -12.24
N LYS A 196 -13.01 -1.99 -12.00
CA LYS A 196 -13.85 -3.18 -11.85
C LYS A 196 -14.79 -3.09 -10.63
N ALA A 197 -14.29 -2.62 -9.49
CA ALA A 197 -15.10 -2.44 -8.28
C ALA A 197 -16.18 -1.34 -8.44
N VAL A 198 -15.90 -0.30 -9.22
CA VAL A 198 -16.80 0.85 -9.41
C VAL A 198 -17.82 0.61 -10.52
N TYR A 199 -17.43 0.06 -11.66
CA TYR A 199 -18.26 -0.04 -12.87
C TYR A 199 -18.75 -1.45 -13.19
N ALA A 200 -18.10 -2.50 -12.66
CA ALA A 200 -18.41 -3.90 -12.97
C ALA A 200 -18.85 -4.67 -11.71
N SER A 201 -19.71 -4.06 -10.90
CA SER A 201 -20.26 -4.70 -9.70
C SER A 201 -21.35 -5.70 -10.10
N PRO A 202 -21.26 -6.97 -9.67
CA PRO A 202 -22.20 -8.02 -10.09
C PRO A 202 -23.64 -7.80 -9.57
N ASP A 203 -23.79 -7.09 -8.45
CA ASP A 203 -25.08 -6.84 -7.79
C ASP A 203 -25.90 -5.68 -8.41
N LEU A 204 -25.37 -5.02 -9.44
CA LEU A 204 -25.98 -3.84 -10.04
C LEU A 204 -26.33 -4.05 -11.52
N PRO A 205 -27.40 -3.41 -12.02
CA PRO A 205 -27.75 -3.49 -13.43
C PRO A 205 -26.63 -2.94 -14.32
N GLN A 206 -26.51 -3.50 -15.52
CA GLN A 206 -25.47 -3.12 -16.47
C GLN A 206 -25.50 -1.61 -16.75
N GLY A 207 -24.35 -0.94 -16.61
CA GLY A 207 -24.23 0.50 -16.78
C GLY A 207 -24.52 1.33 -15.51
N ALA A 208 -24.78 0.70 -14.36
CA ALA A 208 -24.81 1.40 -13.07
C ALA A 208 -23.44 1.40 -12.39
N VAL A 209 -23.19 2.45 -11.61
CA VAL A 209 -21.98 2.66 -10.82
C VAL A 209 -22.25 2.22 -9.38
N ASN A 210 -21.33 1.44 -8.83
CA ASN A 210 -21.29 1.14 -7.42
C ASN A 210 -20.89 2.40 -6.64
N ARG A 211 -21.89 3.08 -6.06
CA ARG A 211 -21.71 4.29 -5.25
C ARG A 211 -20.72 4.07 -4.12
N ASP A 212 -20.84 2.96 -3.41
CA ASP A 212 -20.07 2.68 -2.19
C ASP A 212 -18.59 2.48 -2.55
N ALA A 213 -18.32 1.75 -3.65
CA ALA A 213 -16.98 1.63 -4.20
C ALA A 213 -16.40 2.98 -4.65
N TYR A 214 -17.19 3.80 -5.35
CA TYR A 214 -16.76 5.13 -5.79
C TYR A 214 -16.42 6.05 -4.61
N VAL A 215 -17.23 6.07 -3.56
CA VAL A 215 -16.97 6.90 -2.37
C VAL A 215 -15.68 6.46 -1.68
N VAL A 216 -15.47 5.16 -1.47
CA VAL A 216 -14.25 4.66 -0.84
C VAL A 216 -13.03 4.91 -1.74
N CYS A 217 -13.18 4.83 -3.06
CA CYS A 217 -12.15 5.20 -4.03
C CYS A 217 -11.74 6.67 -3.88
N ALA A 218 -12.71 7.59 -3.84
CA ALA A 218 -12.46 9.03 -3.67
C ALA A 218 -11.76 9.34 -2.34
N LEU A 219 -12.14 8.64 -1.25
CA LEU A 219 -11.49 8.79 0.05
C LEU A 219 -10.07 8.24 0.07
N GLU A 220 -9.80 7.14 -0.65
CA GLU A 220 -8.43 6.67 -0.82
C GLU A 220 -7.58 7.66 -1.62
N GLN A 221 -8.12 8.25 -2.68
CA GLN A 221 -7.42 9.30 -3.41
C GLN A 221 -7.15 10.50 -2.49
N LEU A 222 -8.14 10.94 -1.71
CA LEU A 222 -7.96 12.02 -0.72
C LEU A 222 -6.84 11.70 0.27
N TYR A 223 -6.83 10.48 0.82
CA TYR A 223 -5.79 10.03 1.73
C TYR A 223 -4.38 10.10 1.10
N ARG A 224 -4.24 9.67 -0.16
CA ARG A 224 -2.97 9.77 -0.90
C ARG A 224 -2.57 11.22 -1.17
N THR A 225 -3.50 12.06 -1.63
CA THR A 225 -3.22 13.46 -1.94
C THR A 225 -2.93 14.30 -0.69
N LEU A 226 -3.52 13.96 0.47
CA LEU A 226 -3.18 14.57 1.76
C LEU A 226 -1.76 14.21 2.18
N ASN A 227 -1.34 12.96 2.00
CA ASN A 227 0.04 12.53 2.28
C ASN A 227 1.06 13.23 1.37
N ASN A 228 0.71 13.40 0.10
CA ASN A 228 1.57 14.08 -0.89
C ASN A 228 1.49 15.61 -0.82
N ARG A 229 0.65 16.18 0.05
CA ARG A 229 0.41 17.63 0.17
C ARG A 229 -0.13 18.29 -1.11
N ASP A 230 -0.84 17.53 -1.93
CA ASP A 230 -1.57 18.05 -3.09
C ASP A 230 -2.98 18.49 -2.73
N VAL A 231 -3.53 17.93 -1.65
CA VAL A 231 -4.65 18.50 -0.89
C VAL A 231 -4.10 18.93 0.47
N PHE A 232 -4.47 20.12 0.92
CA PHE A 232 -3.93 20.73 2.14
C PHE A 232 -5.00 21.57 2.84
N VAL A 233 -4.68 22.03 4.05
CA VAL A 233 -5.48 22.98 4.81
C VAL A 233 -4.60 24.15 5.24
N SER A 234 -4.87 25.34 4.73
CA SER A 234 -3.98 26.50 4.95
C SER A 234 -3.84 26.92 6.40
N SER A 235 -4.89 26.75 7.22
CA SER A 235 -4.86 27.06 8.66
C SER A 235 -4.20 25.98 9.52
N SER A 236 -3.91 24.81 8.96
CA SER A 236 -3.32 23.68 9.70
C SER A 236 -1.80 23.85 9.85
N HIS A 237 -1.23 23.35 10.96
CA HIS A 237 0.23 23.33 11.12
C HIS A 237 0.83 22.15 10.36
N ARG A 238 0.26 20.96 10.53
CA ARG A 238 0.81 19.72 9.96
C ARG A 238 0.43 19.51 8.49
N TRP A 239 -0.75 19.95 8.09
CA TRP A 239 -1.37 19.76 6.77
C TRP A 239 -1.44 21.04 5.93
N SER A 240 -0.63 22.04 6.26
CA SER A 240 -0.49 23.25 5.45
C SER A 240 0.05 22.98 4.05
N ASN A 241 -0.17 23.94 3.14
CA ASN A 241 0.48 23.96 1.84
C ASN A 241 1.99 24.17 2.03
N PRO A 242 2.85 23.18 1.72
CA PRO A 242 4.29 23.36 1.83
C PRO A 242 4.82 24.41 0.86
N ARG A 243 4.09 24.66 -0.25
CA ARG A 243 4.47 25.59 -1.30
C ARG A 243 4.19 27.04 -0.93
N ALA A 244 3.30 27.29 0.03
CA ALA A 244 2.93 28.65 0.45
C ALA A 244 4.07 29.42 1.16
N ARG A 245 5.19 28.74 1.48
CA ARG A 245 6.39 29.36 2.07
C ARG A 245 7.56 29.45 1.09
N LEU A 246 7.34 29.08 -0.17
CA LEU A 246 8.36 29.25 -1.20
C LEU A 246 8.44 30.72 -1.57
N LEU A 247 9.66 31.21 -1.78
CA LEU A 247 9.87 32.53 -2.34
C LEU A 247 9.44 32.50 -3.81
N GLU A 248 8.73 33.53 -4.24
CA GLU A 248 8.27 33.67 -5.62
C GLU A 248 8.56 35.10 -6.12
N GLY A 249 8.70 35.24 -7.44
CA GLY A 249 8.93 36.53 -8.09
C GLY A 249 10.20 37.25 -7.60
N PRO A 250 10.12 38.56 -7.27
CA PRO A 250 11.32 39.36 -6.98
C PRO A 250 12.08 38.91 -5.73
N GLU A 251 11.38 38.38 -4.73
CA GLU A 251 12.01 37.85 -3.52
C GLU A 251 12.87 36.63 -3.83
N TRP A 252 12.38 35.72 -4.67
CA TRP A 252 13.18 34.59 -5.16
C TRP A 252 14.38 35.04 -6.00
N GLU A 253 14.17 35.91 -6.98
CA GLU A 253 15.26 36.37 -7.85
C GLU A 253 16.39 37.04 -7.06
N SER A 254 16.08 37.75 -5.96
CA SER A 254 17.09 38.39 -5.11
C SER A 254 18.01 37.44 -4.36
N VAL A 255 17.58 36.20 -4.08
CA VAL A 255 18.36 35.20 -3.33
C VAL A 255 18.73 33.99 -4.18
N ARG A 256 18.28 33.96 -5.44
CA ARG A 256 18.37 32.81 -6.34
C ARG A 256 19.80 32.32 -6.48
N GLU A 257 20.75 33.21 -6.81
CA GLU A 257 22.15 32.85 -7.02
C GLU A 257 22.79 32.23 -5.76
N ASP A 258 22.57 32.84 -4.59
CA ASP A 258 23.10 32.34 -3.32
C ASP A 258 22.52 30.97 -2.96
N VAL A 259 21.22 30.77 -3.16
CA VAL A 259 20.55 29.49 -2.90
C VAL A 259 21.02 28.41 -3.86
N LEU A 260 21.16 28.72 -5.15
CA LEU A 260 21.67 27.80 -6.17
C LEU A 260 23.13 27.43 -5.89
N ALA A 261 23.99 28.39 -5.56
CA ALA A 261 25.37 28.15 -5.16
C ALA A 261 25.46 27.26 -3.91
N ALA A 262 24.67 27.55 -2.87
CA ALA A 262 24.63 26.75 -1.65
C ALA A 262 24.15 25.31 -1.89
N ARG A 263 23.26 25.10 -2.88
CA ARG A 263 22.78 23.78 -3.31
C ARG A 263 23.68 23.09 -4.33
N ARG A 264 24.79 23.73 -4.74
CA ARG A 264 25.68 23.26 -5.81
C ARG A 264 24.94 23.05 -7.14
N LEU A 265 23.96 23.91 -7.40
CA LEU A 265 23.18 23.98 -8.63
C LEU A 265 23.59 25.24 -9.42
N ASN A 266 24.89 25.41 -9.60
CA ASN A 266 25.52 26.56 -10.24
C ASN A 266 25.54 26.50 -11.78
N VAL A 267 24.95 25.45 -12.34
CA VAL A 267 24.89 25.18 -13.78
C VAL A 267 23.48 25.53 -14.27
N PRO A 268 23.31 26.04 -15.51
CA PRO A 268 21.98 26.22 -16.09
C PRO A 268 21.10 24.96 -15.92
N VAL A 269 19.82 25.16 -15.62
CA VAL A 269 18.89 24.08 -15.27
C VAL A 269 18.82 23.04 -16.38
N GLU A 270 18.82 23.48 -17.63
CA GLU A 270 18.76 22.65 -18.82
C GLU A 270 19.98 21.73 -18.93
N GLU A 271 21.18 22.26 -18.65
CA GLU A 271 22.43 21.50 -18.66
C GLU A 271 22.49 20.49 -17.50
N HIS A 272 22.10 20.91 -16.30
CA HIS A 272 22.03 20.03 -15.13
C HIS A 272 21.03 18.88 -15.35
N LEU A 273 19.84 19.17 -15.88
CA LEU A 273 18.86 18.15 -16.23
C LEU A 273 19.36 17.23 -17.34
N ALA A 274 20.02 17.77 -18.37
CA ALA A 274 20.62 16.96 -19.42
C ALA A 274 21.73 16.03 -18.89
N GLU A 275 22.53 16.48 -17.93
CA GLU A 275 23.51 15.64 -17.24
C GLU A 275 22.84 14.52 -16.44
N LEU A 276 21.79 14.83 -15.65
CA LEU A 276 21.03 13.81 -14.91
C LEU A 276 20.36 12.80 -15.84
N VAL A 277 19.81 13.24 -16.97
CA VAL A 277 19.20 12.36 -17.97
C VAL A 277 20.26 11.45 -18.59
N ARG A 278 21.42 11.99 -18.98
CA ARG A 278 22.54 11.18 -19.49
C ARG A 278 23.05 10.18 -18.46
N GLY A 279 23.18 10.59 -17.19
CA GLY A 279 23.59 9.70 -16.10
C GLY A 279 22.58 8.58 -15.85
N LEU A 280 21.28 8.90 -15.89
CA LEU A 280 20.20 7.92 -15.79
C LEU A 280 20.23 6.95 -16.97
N GLU A 281 20.35 7.45 -18.20
CA GLU A 281 20.45 6.64 -19.41
C GLU A 281 21.68 5.72 -19.38
N ALA A 282 22.84 6.24 -18.99
CA ALA A 282 24.06 5.46 -18.83
C ALA A 282 23.90 4.37 -17.74
N GLY A 283 23.26 4.71 -16.62
CA GLY A 283 22.97 3.75 -15.56
C GLY A 283 22.03 2.63 -16.00
N TRP A 284 21.00 2.95 -16.79
CA TRP A 284 20.12 1.95 -17.39
C TRP A 284 20.84 1.08 -18.42
N LYS A 285 21.65 1.66 -19.30
CA LYS A 285 22.46 0.89 -20.26
C LYS A 285 23.43 -0.05 -19.54
N GLN A 286 24.12 0.45 -18.52
CA GLN A 286 25.02 -0.37 -17.69
C GLN A 286 24.27 -1.48 -16.97
N LEU A 287 23.05 -1.23 -16.49
CA LEU A 287 22.20 -2.28 -15.92
C LEU A 287 21.88 -3.34 -16.97
N THR A 288 21.45 -2.95 -18.17
CA THR A 288 21.15 -3.87 -19.27
C THR A 288 22.37 -4.72 -19.64
N GLU A 289 23.55 -4.10 -19.82
CA GLU A 289 24.81 -4.81 -20.11
C GLU A 289 25.15 -5.83 -19.01
N ARG A 290 25.00 -5.46 -17.73
CA ARG A 290 25.24 -6.38 -16.61
C ARG A 290 24.22 -7.51 -16.52
N LEU A 291 22.98 -7.26 -16.93
CA LEU A 291 21.95 -8.29 -17.00
C LEU A 291 22.25 -9.28 -18.14
N GLU A 292 22.72 -8.79 -19.29
CA GLU A 292 23.16 -9.62 -20.42
C GLU A 292 24.40 -10.46 -20.05
N GLU A 293 25.40 -9.85 -19.41
CA GLU A 293 26.63 -10.53 -18.94
C GLU A 293 26.33 -11.63 -17.90
N ALA A 294 25.38 -11.38 -16.99
CA ALA A 294 24.96 -12.36 -15.99
C ALA A 294 24.14 -13.54 -16.58
N GLY A 295 23.58 -13.36 -17.79
CA GLY A 295 22.85 -14.40 -18.52
C GLY A 295 21.68 -15.03 -17.73
N PRO A 296 21.35 -16.31 -17.94
CA PRO A 296 20.22 -16.98 -17.26
C PRO A 296 20.42 -17.19 -15.75
N THR A 297 21.58 -16.80 -15.21
CA THR A 297 21.87 -16.84 -13.76
C THR A 297 21.59 -15.52 -13.05
N ALA A 298 21.19 -14.49 -13.81
CA ALA A 298 20.81 -13.20 -13.27
C ALA A 298 19.57 -13.35 -12.37
N LYS A 299 19.73 -12.98 -11.10
CA LYS A 299 18.62 -12.86 -10.13
C LYS A 299 17.69 -11.69 -10.43
N VAL A 300 17.93 -10.99 -11.53
CA VAL A 300 17.14 -9.86 -11.98
C VAL A 300 16.81 -10.14 -13.43
N SER A 301 15.52 -10.16 -13.77
CA SER A 301 15.05 -10.35 -15.14
C SER A 301 14.07 -9.25 -15.51
N THR A 302 13.98 -8.97 -16.80
CA THR A 302 13.06 -7.95 -17.34
C THR A 302 12.03 -8.64 -18.21
N GLU A 303 10.76 -8.35 -17.95
CA GLU A 303 9.64 -8.82 -18.77
C GLU A 303 8.94 -7.60 -19.37
N VAL A 304 8.96 -7.49 -20.70
CA VAL A 304 8.29 -6.40 -21.41
C VAL A 304 6.85 -6.84 -21.67
N GLN A 305 5.88 -6.16 -21.05
CA GLN A 305 4.46 -6.42 -21.25
C GLN A 305 3.96 -5.77 -22.54
N ASP A 306 2.83 -6.28 -23.06
CA ASP A 306 2.21 -5.88 -24.35
C ASP A 306 1.91 -4.36 -24.49
N GLU A 307 1.91 -3.60 -23.40
CA GLU A 307 1.72 -2.14 -23.40
C GLU A 307 3.04 -1.32 -23.37
N GLY A 308 4.20 -1.97 -23.58
CA GLY A 308 5.52 -1.33 -23.50
C GLY A 308 5.98 -1.01 -22.07
N ARG A 309 5.30 -1.55 -21.05
CA ARG A 309 5.73 -1.47 -19.65
C ARG A 309 6.74 -2.58 -19.37
N VAL A 310 7.92 -2.19 -18.90
CA VAL A 310 8.97 -3.13 -18.48
C VAL A 310 8.80 -3.44 -17.00
N LYS A 311 8.63 -4.72 -16.68
CA LYS A 311 8.54 -5.21 -15.31
C LYS A 311 9.86 -5.83 -14.91
N LEU A 312 10.44 -5.31 -13.83
CA LEU A 312 11.68 -5.79 -13.25
C LEU A 312 11.36 -6.87 -12.20
N HIS A 313 11.70 -8.11 -12.51
CA HIS A 313 11.64 -9.23 -11.58
C HIS A 313 12.97 -9.35 -10.87
N VAL A 314 12.95 -9.34 -9.53
CA VAL A 314 14.14 -9.51 -8.69
C VAL A 314 13.91 -10.73 -7.81
N ASP A 315 14.64 -11.81 -8.08
CA ASP A 315 14.68 -13.00 -7.25
C ASP A 315 15.24 -12.68 -5.86
N LYS A 316 14.83 -13.46 -4.86
CA LYS A 316 15.32 -13.28 -3.48
C LYS A 316 16.85 -13.37 -3.45
N LEU A 317 17.47 -12.30 -2.97
CA LEU A 317 18.88 -12.30 -2.61
C LEU A 317 19.09 -13.33 -1.49
N GLY A 318 19.71 -14.47 -1.82
CA GLY A 318 20.22 -15.40 -0.82
C GLY A 318 21.15 -14.67 0.16
N ALA A 319 21.15 -15.10 1.43
CA ALA A 319 22.03 -14.52 2.44
C ALA A 319 23.48 -14.54 1.95
N LEU A 320 24.10 -13.36 1.86
CA LEU A 320 25.54 -13.28 1.68
C LEU A 320 26.17 -13.91 2.92
N GLY A 321 27.01 -14.92 2.73
CA GLY A 321 27.81 -15.48 3.82
C GLY A 321 28.56 -14.36 4.53
N GLU A 322 28.70 -14.49 5.84
CA GLU A 322 29.36 -13.47 6.66
C GLU A 322 30.73 -13.10 6.05
N PRO A 323 31.01 -11.81 5.78
CA PRO A 323 32.28 -11.43 5.19
C PRO A 323 33.44 -11.84 6.11
N LYS A 324 34.63 -12.08 5.54
CA LYS A 324 35.80 -12.54 6.31
C LYS A 324 36.24 -11.54 7.40
N SER A 325 35.81 -10.28 7.34
CA SER A 325 36.17 -9.22 8.29
C SER A 325 35.61 -9.41 9.70
N PRO A 326 34.30 -9.70 9.93
CA PRO A 326 33.78 -10.05 11.26
C PRO A 326 34.31 -11.39 11.80
N THR A 327 34.62 -12.36 10.93
CA THR A 327 35.29 -13.61 11.33
C THR A 327 36.71 -13.35 11.82
N TRP A 328 37.44 -12.48 11.13
CA TRP A 328 38.79 -12.04 11.51
C TRP A 328 38.79 -11.23 12.81
N LEU A 329 37.84 -10.29 13.00
CA LEU A 329 37.71 -9.51 14.24
C LEU A 329 37.35 -10.39 15.45
N ARG A 330 36.50 -11.41 15.28
CA ARG A 330 36.24 -12.40 16.34
C ARG A 330 37.47 -13.25 16.63
N GLY A 331 38.25 -13.63 15.62
CA GLY A 331 39.52 -14.32 15.80
C GLY A 331 40.55 -13.51 16.60
N GLN A 332 40.57 -12.19 16.46
CA GLN A 332 41.43 -11.32 17.27
C GLN A 332 40.94 -11.13 18.71
N GLY A 333 39.63 -11.08 18.95
CA GLY A 333 39.07 -10.94 20.30
C GLY A 333 39.35 -12.12 21.24
N TYR A 334 39.65 -13.31 20.70
CA TYR A 334 40.04 -14.48 21.49
C TYR A 334 41.55 -14.58 21.76
N ALA A 335 42.38 -13.79 21.09
CA ALA A 335 43.83 -13.78 21.32
C ALA A 335 44.27 -12.81 22.44
N SER A 336 43.38 -11.94 22.93
CA SER A 336 43.70 -10.90 23.92
C SER A 336 42.87 -10.96 25.21
N GLY A 337 42.14 -12.05 25.48
CA GLY A 337 41.42 -12.27 26.74
C GLY A 337 42.14 -13.30 27.62
N PRO A 338 42.28 -13.09 28.94
CA PRO A 338 42.94 -14.06 29.81
C PRO A 338 42.17 -15.39 29.84
N PRO A 339 42.85 -16.55 29.93
CA PRO A 339 42.19 -17.85 29.90
C PRO A 339 41.24 -18.02 31.10
N PRO A 340 40.08 -18.65 30.92
CA PRO A 340 39.15 -18.90 32.02
C PRO A 340 39.77 -19.89 33.02
N ALA A 341 39.71 -19.53 34.30
CA ALA A 341 40.16 -20.36 35.40
C ALA A 341 39.39 -21.69 35.42
N ALA A 342 40.13 -22.79 35.56
CA ALA A 342 39.57 -24.11 35.79
C ALA A 342 38.93 -24.15 37.19
N THR A 343 37.64 -24.48 37.24
CA THR A 343 36.99 -25.02 38.44
C THR A 343 36.49 -26.42 38.11
N GLU A 344 37.17 -27.40 38.69
CA GLU A 344 36.68 -28.74 38.90
C GLU A 344 35.54 -28.74 39.93
N GLU A 345 34.62 -29.69 39.74
CA GLU A 345 33.51 -30.19 40.59
C GLU A 345 32.20 -30.10 39.80
N GLY A 346 31.43 -31.13 39.52
CA GLY A 346 31.36 -32.48 40.07
C GLY A 346 29.95 -32.98 39.78
N SER A 347 29.84 -34.04 38.96
CA SER A 347 28.78 -35.05 38.92
C SER A 347 27.34 -34.69 39.39
N ARG A 348 26.35 -34.73 38.48
CA ARG A 348 25.21 -35.69 38.58
C ARG A 348 24.17 -35.58 37.45
N SER A 349 23.98 -36.73 36.82
CA SER A 349 22.85 -37.27 36.05
C SER A 349 21.43 -36.89 36.53
N ARG A 350 20.51 -36.63 35.57
CA ARG A 350 19.04 -36.90 35.59
C ARG A 350 18.47 -36.56 34.18
N ARG A 351 18.09 -37.52 33.33
CA ARG A 351 16.80 -38.27 33.21
C ARG A 351 15.51 -37.40 33.18
N HIS A 352 14.84 -37.50 32.02
CA HIS A 352 13.39 -37.53 31.70
C HIS A 352 12.38 -36.51 32.30
N GLY A 353 11.62 -35.89 31.39
CA GLY A 353 10.14 -35.87 31.44
C GLY A 353 9.44 -34.50 31.63
N PRO A 354 8.26 -34.24 31.02
CA PRO A 354 7.75 -32.91 30.69
C PRO A 354 6.62 -32.39 31.61
N GLY A 355 6.32 -31.08 31.56
CA GLY A 355 5.11 -30.44 32.12
C GLY A 355 4.93 -29.07 31.47
N GLU A 356 3.87 -28.86 30.68
CA GLU A 356 2.48 -28.52 31.05
C GLU A 356 2.22 -27.01 31.25
N HIS A 357 1.03 -26.64 30.78
CA HIS A 357 0.46 -25.31 30.64
C HIS A 357 0.21 -24.59 31.97
N GLY A 358 0.26 -23.25 31.94
CA GLY A 358 -0.22 -22.40 33.03
C GLY A 358 -0.58 -20.99 32.55
N SER A 359 -1.87 -20.76 32.37
CA SER A 359 -2.49 -19.45 32.10
C SER A 359 -2.69 -18.70 33.42
N PHE A 360 -2.43 -17.39 33.48
CA PHE A 360 -2.92 -16.54 34.57
C PHE A 360 -3.31 -15.15 34.06
N GLY A 361 -4.60 -14.83 34.24
CA GLY A 361 -5.15 -13.49 34.12
C GLY A 361 -5.00 -12.71 35.42
N LEU A 362 -4.97 -11.38 35.32
CA LEU A 362 -5.00 -10.45 36.44
C LEU A 362 -6.07 -9.39 36.19
N SER A 363 -6.98 -9.26 37.16
CA SER A 363 -7.91 -8.15 37.35
C SER A 363 -7.85 -7.71 38.83
N PRO A 364 -8.36 -6.51 39.15
CA PRO A 364 -7.69 -5.57 40.06
C PRO A 364 -8.21 -5.58 41.51
N GLY A 365 -7.41 -5.06 42.43
CA GLY A 365 -7.79 -4.79 43.82
C GLY A 365 -7.84 -3.29 44.13
N SER A 366 -8.91 -2.86 44.80
CA SER A 366 -9.22 -1.49 45.20
C SER A 366 -8.73 -1.12 46.61
N ALA A 367 -8.46 0.17 46.79
CA ALA A 367 -8.81 1.04 47.93
C ALA A 367 -8.27 0.77 49.35
N GLY A 368 -7.69 1.83 49.92
CA GLY A 368 -8.17 2.40 51.19
C GLY A 368 -7.15 2.50 52.34
N ALA A 369 -6.53 3.68 52.48
CA ALA A 369 -6.42 4.47 53.71
C ALA A 369 -5.97 5.89 53.35
#